data_AF-A0A1I5PB15-F1
#
_entry.id   AF-A0A1I5PB15-F1
#
_cell.length_a   1.000
_cell.length_b   1.000
_cell.length_c   1.000
_cell.angle_alpha   90.00
_cell.angle_beta   90.00
_cell.angle_gamma   90.00
#
_symmetry.space_group_name_H-M   'P 1'
#
loop_
_entity.id
_entity.type
_entity.pdbx_description
1 polymer ?
#
loop_
_entity_poly.entity_id
_entity_poly.type
_entity_poly.pdbx_seq_one_letter_code
_entity_poly.pdbx_strand_id
1 'polypeptide(L)'
;MTLKNGKRTIVADTLAAVPKGPGPENQFIQLRPALHGREVDVLKAVAALPAEIRTPSAAASELVRRGIGIPYSTVGSILRRLERKGALRLGRVKP
;
A
#
# COMPACT_ATOMS: atom_id res chain seq x y z
N MET A 1 -36.86 10.34 36.56
CA MET A 1 -35.86 9.45 35.93
C MET A 1 -35.96 9.59 34.43
N THR A 2 -34.95 10.15 33.76
CA THR A 2 -34.80 10.10 32.30
C THR A 2 -33.37 10.45 31.93
N LEU A 3 -32.57 9.41 31.67
CA LEU A 3 -31.18 9.49 31.21
C LEU A 3 -31.18 9.96 29.74
N LYS A 4 -30.62 11.15 29.47
CA LYS A 4 -30.38 11.63 28.10
C LYS A 4 -29.10 10.99 27.58
N ASN A 5 -29.27 10.07 26.63
CA ASN A 5 -28.20 9.35 25.95
C ASN A 5 -27.14 10.29 25.37
N GLY A 6 -25.88 9.95 25.67
CA GLY A 6 -24.69 10.66 25.23
C GLY A 6 -24.56 10.68 23.71
N LYS A 7 -24.42 11.88 23.17
CA LYS A 7 -23.95 12.12 21.80
C LYS A 7 -22.55 11.51 21.68
N ARG A 8 -22.43 10.43 20.92
CA ARG A 8 -21.15 9.93 20.42
C ARG A 8 -20.56 10.98 19.48
N THR A 9 -19.59 11.72 19.98
CA THR A 9 -18.72 12.57 19.16
C THR A 9 -17.90 11.65 18.26
N ILE A 10 -18.31 11.54 17.01
CA ILE A 10 -17.52 10.92 15.96
C ILE A 10 -16.44 11.95 15.64
N VAL A 11 -15.27 11.80 16.26
CA VAL A 11 -14.06 12.52 15.86
C VAL A 11 -13.65 11.91 14.53
N ALA A 12 -14.24 12.43 13.45
CA ALA A 12 -13.75 12.25 12.11
C ALA A 12 -12.43 13.04 12.03
N ASP A 13 -11.35 12.36 12.37
CA ASP A 13 -10.00 12.88 12.24
C ASP A 13 -9.70 13.10 10.74
N THR A 14 -9.79 14.37 10.36
CA THR A 14 -9.02 15.05 9.32
C THR A 14 -8.72 14.24 8.05
N LEU A 15 -9.75 13.99 7.23
CA LEU A 15 -9.54 13.83 5.79
C LEU A 15 -9.32 15.21 5.20
N ALA A 16 -8.06 15.59 5.02
CA ALA A 16 -7.65 16.75 4.25
C ALA A 16 -8.40 16.74 2.91
N ALA A 17 -9.27 17.73 2.73
CA ALA A 17 -10.02 17.95 1.51
C ALA A 17 -9.02 18.21 0.37
N VAL A 18 -8.84 17.23 -0.51
CA VAL A 18 -8.17 17.43 -1.79
C VAL A 18 -9.08 18.31 -2.65
N PRO A 19 -8.65 19.50 -3.09
CA PRO A 19 -9.50 20.35 -3.91
C PRO A 19 -9.71 19.68 -5.29
N LYS A 20 -10.93 19.22 -5.54
CA LYS A 20 -11.40 18.77 -6.85
C LYS A 20 -11.75 20.00 -7.70
N GLY A 21 -10.77 20.54 -8.42
CA GLY A 21 -10.98 21.54 -9.47
C GLY A 21 -10.33 21.09 -10.79
N PRO A 22 -10.92 21.35 -11.96
CA PRO A 22 -10.34 21.01 -13.26
C PRO A 22 -9.38 22.14 -13.69
N GLY A 23 -8.25 22.27 -12.99
CA GLY A 23 -7.17 23.18 -13.38
C GLY A 23 -6.12 22.46 -14.24
N PRO A 24 -5.46 23.14 -15.20
CA PRO A 24 -4.38 22.58 -16.00
C PRO A 24 -3.17 22.13 -15.15
N GLU A 25 -3.05 22.65 -13.93
CA GLU A 25 -2.08 22.21 -12.93
C GLU A 25 -2.23 20.73 -12.49
N ASN A 26 -3.38 20.09 -12.73
CA ASN A 26 -3.58 18.66 -12.44
C ASN A 26 -3.06 17.71 -13.54
N GLN A 27 -2.59 18.24 -14.68
CA GLN A 27 -2.16 17.40 -15.82
C GLN A 27 -0.78 16.75 -15.59
N PHE A 28 0.06 17.33 -14.74
CA PHE A 28 1.45 16.88 -14.54
C PHE A 28 1.71 16.20 -13.17
N ILE A 29 0.75 16.24 -12.24
CA ILE A 29 0.96 15.73 -10.87
C ILE A 29 0.97 14.18 -10.81
N GLN A 30 0.51 13.47 -11.86
CA GLN A 30 0.45 12.00 -11.86
C GLN A 30 1.49 11.29 -12.75
N LEU A 31 2.69 11.87 -12.91
CA LEU A 31 3.79 11.17 -13.61
C LEU A 31 4.35 9.97 -12.83
N ARG A 32 3.94 9.74 -11.57
CA ARG A 32 4.17 8.49 -10.85
C ARG A 32 2.84 7.78 -10.62
N PRO A 33 2.69 6.51 -11.03
CA PRO A 33 1.45 5.78 -10.79
C PRO A 33 1.15 5.76 -9.29
N ALA A 34 0.03 6.36 -8.88
CA ALA A 34 -0.38 6.38 -7.48
C ALA A 34 -0.39 4.94 -6.93
N LEU A 35 0.23 4.75 -5.76
CA LEU A 35 0.17 3.47 -5.06
C LEU A 35 -1.14 3.39 -4.29
N HIS A 36 -1.89 2.30 -4.49
CA HIS A 36 -3.09 2.04 -3.70
C HIS A 36 -2.73 1.65 -2.27
N GLY A 37 -3.63 1.81 -1.29
CA GLY A 37 -3.36 1.53 0.12
C GLY A 37 -2.70 0.16 0.37
N ARG A 38 -3.27 -0.91 -0.22
CA ARG A 38 -2.67 -2.27 -0.13
C ARG A 38 -1.29 -2.38 -0.78
N GLU A 39 -1.00 -1.61 -1.82
CA GLU A 39 0.32 -1.58 -2.47
C GLU A 39 1.35 -0.88 -1.57
N VAL A 40 0.94 0.17 -0.86
CA VAL A 40 1.76 0.86 0.14
C VAL A 40 2.07 -0.06 1.32
N ASP A 41 1.08 -0.81 1.81
CA ASP A 41 1.27 -1.73 2.93
C ASP A 41 2.25 -2.86 2.57
N VAL A 42 2.09 -3.45 1.38
CA VAL A 42 3.03 -4.46 0.86
C VAL A 42 4.42 -3.85 0.68
N LEU A 43 4.54 -2.64 0.12
CA LEU A 43 5.83 -1.98 -0.08
C LEU A 43 6.57 -1.75 1.26
N LYS A 44 5.87 -1.24 2.27
CA LYS A 44 6.42 -1.04 3.62
C LYS A 44 6.86 -2.37 4.23
N ALA A 45 6.05 -3.40 4.10
CA ALA A 45 6.36 -4.72 4.65
C ALA A 45 7.57 -5.37 3.94
N VAL A 46 7.73 -5.19 2.62
CA VAL A 46 8.92 -5.63 1.87
C VAL A 46 10.16 -4.84 2.29
N ALA A 47 10.03 -3.53 2.51
CA ALA A 47 11.16 -2.70 2.95
C ALA A 47 11.70 -3.14 4.32
N ALA A 48 10.84 -3.68 5.18
CA ALA A 48 11.19 -4.27 6.47
C ALA A 48 11.80 -5.69 6.38
N LEU A 49 11.93 -6.27 5.18
CA LEU A 49 12.60 -7.55 4.98
C LEU A 49 14.12 -7.37 4.82
N PRO A 50 14.93 -8.32 5.35
CA PRO A 50 16.36 -8.41 5.06
C PRO A 50 16.64 -8.45 3.56
N ALA A 51 17.76 -7.86 3.14
CA ALA A 51 18.10 -7.76 1.73
C ALA A 51 18.30 -9.15 1.07
N GLU A 52 18.76 -10.16 1.83
CA GLU A 52 19.02 -11.50 1.29
C GLU A 52 17.75 -12.20 0.80
N ILE A 53 16.58 -11.86 1.38
CA ILE A 53 15.30 -12.50 1.06
C ILE A 53 14.42 -11.65 0.13
N ARG A 54 14.93 -10.55 -0.43
CA ARG A 54 14.19 -9.69 -1.37
C ARG A 54 14.10 -10.27 -2.78
N THR A 55 13.87 -11.57 -2.89
CA THR A 55 13.42 -12.21 -4.14
C THR A 55 11.89 -12.25 -4.18
N PRO A 56 11.25 -12.28 -5.36
CA PRO A 56 9.78 -12.27 -5.46
C PRO A 56 9.09 -13.39 -4.66
N SER A 57 9.63 -14.60 -4.72
CA SER A 57 9.05 -15.78 -4.05
C SER A 57 9.28 -15.76 -2.53
N ALA A 58 10.51 -15.42 -2.11
CA ALA A 58 10.85 -15.38 -0.69
C ALA A 58 10.13 -14.23 0.01
N ALA A 59 10.09 -13.04 -0.60
CA ALA A 59 9.35 -11.90 -0.07
C ALA A 59 7.84 -12.22 0.04
N ALA A 60 7.22 -12.80 -0.98
CA ALA A 60 5.81 -13.16 -0.92
C ALA A 60 5.50 -14.18 0.18
N SER A 61 6.33 -15.22 0.31
CA SER A 61 6.19 -16.26 1.33
C SER A 61 6.34 -15.68 2.74
N GLU A 62 7.34 -14.83 2.93
CA GLU A 62 7.63 -14.21 4.22
C GLU A 62 6.55 -13.22 4.65
N LEU A 63 6.01 -12.43 3.70
CA LEU A 63 4.91 -11.51 3.98
C LEU A 63 3.64 -12.24 4.43
N VAL A 64 3.31 -13.36 3.77
CA VAL A 64 2.18 -14.20 4.16
C VAL A 64 2.43 -14.84 5.53
N ARG A 65 3.64 -15.35 5.78
CA ARG A 65 4.04 -15.93 7.08
C ARG A 65 3.93 -14.91 8.23
N ARG A 66 4.25 -13.64 7.96
CA ARG A 66 4.09 -12.52 8.91
C ARG A 66 2.65 -12.08 9.12
N GLY A 67 1.68 -12.64 8.39
CA GLY A 67 0.27 -12.38 8.62
C GLY A 67 -0.21 -11.02 8.12
N ILE A 68 0.32 -10.52 7.00
CA ILE A 68 -0.13 -9.25 6.36
C ILE A 68 -1.64 -9.22 5.99
N GLY A 69 -2.37 -10.34 6.12
CA GLY A 69 -3.79 -10.41 5.81
C GLY A 69 -4.11 -10.37 4.32
N ILE A 70 -3.10 -10.61 3.46
CA ILE A 70 -3.22 -10.61 2.00
C ILE A 70 -2.85 -12.01 1.49
N PRO A 71 -3.71 -12.66 0.66
CA PRO A 71 -3.40 -13.96 0.08
C PRO A 71 -2.14 -13.94 -0.79
N TYR A 72 -1.40 -15.04 -0.83
CA TYR A 72 -0.13 -15.17 -1.57
C TYR A 72 -0.23 -14.74 -3.04
N SER A 73 -1.28 -15.18 -3.75
CA SER A 73 -1.53 -14.82 -5.15
C SER A 73 -1.71 -13.30 -5.36
N THR A 74 -2.35 -12.64 -4.39
CA THR A 74 -2.55 -11.19 -4.40
C THR A 74 -1.26 -10.46 -4.09
N VAL A 75 -0.47 -10.94 -3.11
CA VAL A 75 0.87 -10.41 -2.82
C VAL A 75 1.76 -10.46 -4.06
N GLY A 76 1.86 -11.62 -4.73
CA GLY A 76 2.65 -11.76 -5.95
C GLY A 76 2.20 -10.84 -7.10
N SER A 77 0.90 -10.55 -7.18
CA SER A 77 0.36 -9.59 -8.17
C SER A 77 0.70 -8.14 -7.82
N ILE A 78 0.66 -7.79 -6.54
CA ILE A 78 1.05 -6.46 -6.04
C ILE A 78 2.56 -6.24 -6.22
N LEU A 79 3.41 -7.22 -5.88
CA LEU A 79 4.86 -7.13 -6.06
C LEU A 79 5.22 -6.86 -7.53
N ARG A 80 4.63 -7.62 -8.47
CA ARG A 80 4.82 -7.39 -9.92
C ARG A 80 4.36 -6.00 -10.37
N ARG A 81 3.29 -5.48 -9.78
CA ARG A 81 2.80 -4.13 -10.07
C ARG A 81 3.73 -3.06 -9.51
N LEU A 82 4.23 -3.23 -8.29
CA LEU A 82 5.24 -2.35 -7.68
C LEU A 82 6.54 -2.31 -8.49
N GLU A 83 6.99 -3.46 -9.00
CA GLU A 83 8.15 -3.52 -9.89
C GLU A 83 7.91 -2.81 -11.23
N ARG A 84 6.74 -3.00 -11.86
CA ARG A 84 6.38 -2.29 -13.10
C ARG A 84 6.27 -0.78 -12.91
N LYS A 85 5.85 -0.33 -11.73
CA LYS A 85 5.79 1.08 -11.35
C LYS A 85 7.16 1.65 -10.95
N GLY A 86 8.21 0.82 -10.87
CA GLY A 86 9.55 1.22 -10.42
C GLY A 86 9.64 1.51 -8.92
N ALA A 87 8.62 1.18 -8.13
CA ALA A 87 8.57 1.44 -6.69
C ALA A 87 9.36 0.40 -5.87
N LEU A 88 9.66 -0.75 -6.48
CA LEU A 88 10.37 -1.86 -5.86
C LEU A 88 11.27 -2.52 -6.91
N ARG A 89 12.45 -2.97 -6.50
CA ARG A 89 13.30 -3.88 -7.29
C ARG A 89 13.61 -5.09 -6.43
N LEU A 90 13.09 -6.25 -6.82
CA LEU A 90 13.41 -7.51 -6.17
C LEU A 90 14.58 -8.18 -6.90
N GLY A 91 15.47 -8.79 -6.13
CA GLY A 91 16.54 -9.61 -6.67
C GLY A 91 15.93 -10.79 -7.42
N ARG A 92 16.03 -10.78 -8.75
CA ARG A 92 15.68 -11.95 -9.55
C ARG A 92 16.96 -12.71 -9.79
N VAL A 93 17.01 -13.95 -9.31
CA VAL A 93 17.93 -14.93 -9.89
C VAL A 93 17.44 -15.10 -11.32
N LYS A 94 18.24 -14.64 -12.30
CA LYS A 94 17.92 -14.80 -13.72
C LYS A 94 17.72 -16.31 -13.97
N PRO A 95 16.65 -16.72 -14.68
CA PRO A 95 16.43 -18.14 -15.00
C PRO A 95 17.62 -18.71 -15.76
#